data_AF-A0A975FCC5-F1
#
_entry.id   AF-A0A975FCC5-F1
#
_cell.length_a   1.000
_cell.length_b   1.000
_cell.length_c   1.000
_cell.angle_alpha   90.00
_cell.angle_beta   90.00
_cell.angle_gamma   90.00
#
_symmetry.space_group_name_H-M   'P 1'
#
loop_
_entity.id
_entity.type
_entity.pdbx_description
1 polymer ?
#
loop_
_entity_poly.entity_id
_entity_poly.type
_entity_poly.pdbx_seq_one_letter_code
_entity_poly.pdbx_strand_id
1 'polypeptide(L)'
;MQAIFEMKYLDVSWYNEDTILSIKESSSSLNVEFDDELQHFLCYTEIYPKADGIRLGQLAFRYLKNNLIAPYIKGADDTKIPLKKITDKDTGKEWWIEANFWIAKDKRWESKTYRTAGKITVVLQSQICQVNIGSSEFTAKQLNRYLSDFKSDLWELILDEHSYVTGKAKITQSGGINEETIHLINHIISHTQQILKNPKSELRENQELKPRKMVKPVSRTFMEIATKGDSNFLTSRATNPIFNVPENRYILFALERIYRIVRQLVAISQNKKNRFELAIEKLNERYHSFGNTKPIDKNLVRKDLEAIKKLYNIEHVNNTLKGELKNLINDKDQFTELNKWYLKITGKTSDGKSYFVGVKRQLNDVWFERVAGERNVFLNLGNEHYQNLLEEGFEYKTDARLDYSTGVSKNDVRWHNYKLIKLKNIEVIGGVNFEKRKENFKKMKELAIALNAKNWIKELSKKEKEEQEREKRSIQNRLKIHEDEHKKAEQVYEFLEPKLKKIKVILDQFKRLNIKPSPTFPNSMTFVQNPHYQAIHSGYKALRELTNLSDDDLLLSLEQVDEIGLINMPLLYERWCLLQIIKVLVQNYHYSPSHDWKRKLLKIALTNNRNESLDFTNNNVGRHIKLW
;
A
#
# COMPACT_ATOMS: atom_id res chain seq x y z
N MET A 1 28.43 26.39 -17.37
CA MET A 1 28.22 26.04 -18.80
C MET A 1 26.82 26.52 -19.22
N GLN A 2 26.61 27.05 -20.44
CA GLN A 2 25.26 27.45 -20.90
C GLN A 2 24.56 26.31 -21.67
N ALA A 3 23.26 26.11 -21.40
CA ALA A 3 22.46 25.10 -22.08
C ALA A 3 22.16 25.52 -23.53
N ILE A 4 22.30 24.61 -24.49
CA ILE A 4 21.95 24.85 -25.91
C ILE A 4 20.48 24.56 -26.23
N PHE A 5 19.71 24.22 -25.21
CA PHE A 5 18.34 23.75 -25.31
C PHE A 5 17.46 24.42 -24.25
N GLU A 6 16.17 24.44 -24.51
CA GLU A 6 15.12 24.88 -23.60
C GLU A 6 14.13 23.74 -23.40
N MET A 7 13.59 23.63 -22.18
CA MET A 7 12.59 22.62 -21.84
C MET A 7 11.31 23.29 -21.34
N LYS A 8 10.16 22.87 -21.87
CA LYS A 8 8.84 23.40 -21.54
C LYS A 8 7.79 22.29 -21.46
N TYR A 9 6.65 22.61 -20.88
CA TYR A 9 5.45 21.78 -21.02
C TYR A 9 4.63 22.26 -22.22
N LEU A 10 4.19 21.31 -23.04
CA LEU A 10 3.30 21.56 -24.17
C LEU A 10 1.99 20.80 -23.98
N ASP A 11 0.87 21.44 -24.34
CA ASP A 11 -0.41 20.78 -24.60
C ASP A 11 -0.61 20.72 -26.11
N VAL A 12 -0.46 19.53 -26.70
CA VAL A 12 -0.56 19.34 -28.16
C VAL A 12 -1.90 18.68 -28.48
N SER A 13 -2.71 19.38 -29.26
CA SER A 13 -3.95 18.84 -29.82
C SER A 13 -3.69 18.24 -31.20
N TRP A 14 -4.11 17.00 -31.41
CA TRP A 14 -3.91 16.28 -32.67
C TRP A 14 -5.23 15.99 -33.35
N TYR A 15 -5.23 16.01 -34.68
CA TYR A 15 -6.34 15.51 -35.48
C TYR A 15 -6.21 14.01 -35.72
N ASN A 16 -5.01 13.58 -36.11
CA ASN A 16 -4.57 12.20 -36.39
C ASN A 16 -3.10 12.03 -35.95
N GLU A 17 -2.55 10.82 -36.07
CA GLU A 17 -1.20 10.44 -35.63
C GLU A 17 -0.07 11.40 -36.09
N ASP A 18 -0.24 12.00 -37.27
CA ASP A 18 0.75 12.88 -37.91
C ASP A 18 0.29 14.33 -38.09
N THR A 19 -0.96 14.66 -37.76
CA THR A 19 -1.52 16.00 -38.02
C THR A 19 -1.81 16.74 -36.73
N ILE A 20 -1.07 17.82 -36.50
CA ILE A 20 -1.22 18.72 -35.34
C ILE A 20 -2.25 19.80 -35.65
N LEU A 21 -3.14 20.06 -34.68
CA LEU A 21 -4.17 21.11 -34.74
C LEU A 21 -3.69 22.40 -34.09
N SER A 22 -3.24 22.32 -32.84
CA SER A 22 -2.71 23.47 -32.08
C SER A 22 -1.78 23.02 -30.97
N ILE A 23 -0.83 23.90 -30.62
CA ILE A 23 0.15 23.69 -29.54
C ILE A 23 0.02 24.84 -28.55
N LYS A 24 -0.13 24.52 -27.26
CA LYS A 24 -0.06 25.51 -26.17
C LYS A 24 1.20 25.30 -25.37
N GLU A 25 2.02 26.35 -25.27
CA GLU A 25 3.26 26.34 -24.48
C GLU A 25 3.04 26.79 -23.04
N SER A 26 3.85 26.28 -22.10
CA SER A 26 3.89 26.79 -20.74
C SER A 26 4.46 28.21 -20.71
N SER A 27 3.90 29.04 -19.82
CA SER A 27 4.33 30.44 -19.63
C SER A 27 5.80 30.52 -19.23
N SER A 28 6.25 29.66 -18.32
CA SER A 28 7.66 29.53 -17.90
C SER A 28 8.35 28.32 -18.54
N SER A 29 9.64 28.48 -18.84
CA SER A 29 10.57 27.37 -19.09
C SER A 29 10.98 26.68 -17.80
N LEU A 30 11.33 25.40 -17.89
CA LEU A 30 11.87 24.64 -16.76
C LEU A 30 13.32 25.07 -16.49
N ASN A 31 13.67 25.20 -15.20
CA ASN A 31 15.01 25.60 -14.79
C ASN A 31 16.00 24.47 -15.04
N VAL A 32 17.10 24.79 -15.71
CA VAL A 32 18.17 23.85 -16.03
C VAL A 32 19.46 24.36 -15.40
N GLU A 33 20.02 23.58 -14.47
CA GLU A 33 21.27 23.87 -13.78
C GLU A 33 22.38 22.96 -14.31
N PHE A 34 23.64 23.36 -14.23
CA PHE A 34 24.77 22.51 -14.63
C PHE A 34 25.49 21.98 -13.39
N ASP A 35 25.70 20.67 -13.33
CA ASP A 35 26.44 20.01 -12.25
C ASP A 35 27.89 19.74 -12.70
N ASP A 36 28.84 20.40 -12.03
CA ASP A 36 30.27 20.32 -12.35
C ASP A 36 30.88 18.94 -12.02
N GLU A 37 30.33 18.20 -11.06
CA GLU A 37 30.84 16.86 -10.67
C GLU A 37 30.40 15.79 -11.66
N LEU A 38 29.15 15.86 -12.12
CA LEU A 38 28.56 14.89 -13.06
C LEU A 38 28.76 15.27 -14.53
N GLN A 39 29.22 16.49 -14.82
CA GLN A 39 29.35 17.06 -16.18
C GLN A 39 28.03 17.02 -16.98
N HIS A 40 26.89 17.04 -16.28
CA HIS A 40 25.55 16.94 -16.86
C HIS A 40 24.68 18.13 -16.41
N PHE A 41 23.68 18.47 -17.21
CA PHE A 41 22.63 19.40 -16.80
C PHE A 41 21.59 18.68 -15.94
N LEU A 42 21.13 19.33 -14.87
CA LEU A 42 20.07 18.86 -13.99
C LEU A 42 18.81 19.69 -14.21
N CYS A 43 17.67 19.01 -14.31
CA CYS A 43 16.37 19.65 -14.26
C CYS A 43 15.43 18.89 -13.33
N TYR A 44 14.52 19.61 -12.67
CA TYR A 44 13.52 19.05 -11.78
C TYR A 44 12.12 19.30 -12.34
N THR A 45 11.32 18.24 -12.38
CA THR A 45 9.95 18.25 -12.89
C THR A 45 9.06 17.37 -12.02
N GLU A 46 7.75 17.43 -12.22
CA GLU A 46 6.78 16.60 -11.48
C GLU A 46 5.93 15.74 -12.43
N ILE A 47 5.44 14.60 -11.94
CA ILE A 47 4.37 13.82 -12.60
C ILE A 47 3.07 14.62 -12.61
N TYR A 48 2.29 14.50 -13.68
CA TYR A 48 1.05 15.27 -13.86
C TYR A 48 1.22 16.79 -13.66
N PRO A 49 2.17 17.44 -14.36
CA PRO A 49 2.47 18.86 -14.18
C PRO A 49 1.23 19.71 -14.46
N LYS A 50 0.83 20.53 -13.48
CA LYS A 50 -0.23 21.53 -13.60
C LYS A 50 0.40 22.88 -13.89
N ALA A 51 0.57 23.20 -15.16
CA ALA A 51 1.00 24.53 -15.60
C ALA A 51 -0.23 25.37 -16.02
N ASP A 52 -0.21 26.67 -15.72
CA ASP A 52 -1.32 27.57 -16.06
C ASP A 52 -1.64 27.54 -17.56
N GLY A 53 -2.91 27.26 -17.88
CA GLY A 53 -3.39 27.18 -19.26
C GLY A 53 -3.15 25.83 -19.97
N ILE A 54 -2.46 24.88 -19.34
CA ILE A 54 -2.17 23.54 -19.86
C ILE A 54 -2.98 22.49 -19.08
N ARG A 55 -3.77 21.68 -19.78
CA ARG A 55 -4.53 20.60 -19.14
C ARG A 55 -3.71 19.32 -18.98
N LEU A 56 -2.85 19.04 -19.95
CA LEU A 56 -2.02 17.82 -20.01
C LEU A 56 -0.60 18.18 -20.47
N GLY A 57 0.26 18.58 -19.55
CA GLY A 57 1.61 19.04 -19.88
C GLY A 57 2.54 17.91 -20.29
N GLN A 58 2.88 17.85 -21.58
CA GLN A 58 3.92 16.96 -22.09
C GLN A 58 5.28 17.65 -22.06
N LEU A 59 6.29 16.94 -21.57
CA LEU A 59 7.67 17.43 -21.56
C LEU A 59 8.18 17.55 -23.01
N ALA A 60 8.64 18.74 -23.39
CA ALA A 60 9.15 19.02 -24.71
C ALA A 60 10.51 19.74 -24.65
N PHE A 61 11.37 19.42 -25.62
CA PHE A 61 12.71 19.98 -25.77
C PHE A 61 12.79 20.80 -27.04
N ARG A 62 13.44 21.96 -26.97
CA ARG A 62 13.71 22.83 -28.13
C ARG A 62 15.17 23.21 -28.15
N TYR A 63 15.80 23.18 -29.33
CA TYR A 63 17.14 23.73 -29.48
C TYR A 63 17.08 25.25 -29.66
N LEU A 64 17.98 25.98 -29.01
CA LEU A 64 18.08 27.45 -29.14
C LEU A 64 18.81 27.87 -30.44
N LYS A 65 19.51 26.94 -31.10
CA LYS A 65 20.20 27.12 -32.39
C LYS A 65 19.78 26.02 -33.37
N ASN A 66 19.73 26.35 -34.66
CA ASN A 66 19.40 25.38 -35.72
C ASN A 66 20.34 24.18 -35.66
N ASN A 67 19.75 22.99 -35.55
CA ASN A 67 20.48 21.74 -35.34
C ASN A 67 19.84 20.58 -36.10
N LEU A 68 20.70 19.70 -36.61
CA LEU A 68 20.31 18.58 -37.49
C LEU A 68 20.18 17.25 -36.74
N ILE A 69 20.60 17.16 -35.47
CA ILE A 69 20.66 15.90 -34.72
C ILE A 69 19.44 15.76 -33.81
N ALA A 70 18.67 14.68 -34.02
CA ALA A 70 17.50 14.36 -33.20
C ALA A 70 17.91 13.96 -31.77
N PRO A 71 17.29 14.56 -30.74
CA PRO A 71 17.53 14.17 -29.35
C PRO A 71 16.89 12.82 -29.04
N TYR A 72 17.48 12.11 -28.08
CA TYR A 72 17.01 10.80 -27.64
C TYR A 72 17.11 10.63 -26.13
N ILE A 73 16.23 9.79 -25.59
CA ILE A 73 16.25 9.35 -24.20
C ILE A 73 17.10 8.07 -24.11
N LYS A 74 18.01 8.02 -23.13
CA LYS A 74 18.82 6.83 -22.83
C LYS A 74 18.10 5.95 -21.81
N GLY A 75 17.72 4.73 -22.23
CA GLY A 75 17.12 3.71 -21.38
C GLY A 75 18.13 2.99 -20.47
N ALA A 76 17.61 2.18 -19.53
CA ALA A 76 18.43 1.43 -18.56
C ALA A 76 19.38 0.41 -19.23
N ASP A 77 18.97 -0.17 -20.36
CA ASP A 77 19.73 -1.16 -21.14
C ASP A 77 20.62 -0.52 -22.22
N ASP A 78 20.94 0.77 -22.10
CA ASP A 78 21.59 1.59 -23.16
C ASP A 78 20.77 1.72 -24.45
N THR A 79 19.47 1.38 -24.39
CA THR A 79 18.52 1.54 -25.50
C THR A 79 18.25 3.01 -25.77
N LYS A 80 18.27 3.40 -27.06
CA LYS A 80 18.01 4.79 -27.48
C LYS A 80 16.56 4.93 -27.91
N ILE A 81 15.80 5.77 -27.20
CA ILE A 81 14.40 6.08 -27.53
C ILE A 81 14.39 7.43 -28.26
N PRO A 82 14.10 7.47 -29.58
CA PRO A 82 14.07 8.71 -30.34
C PRO A 82 12.85 9.57 -29.98
N LEU A 83 13.02 10.89 -29.97
CA LEU A 83 11.93 11.85 -29.76
C LEU A 83 11.26 12.22 -31.10
N LYS A 84 9.94 12.46 -31.11
CA LYS A 84 9.17 12.88 -32.30
C LYS A 84 9.25 14.39 -32.45
N LYS A 85 9.60 14.84 -33.66
CA LYS A 85 9.64 16.26 -34.04
C LYS A 85 8.23 16.79 -34.29
N ILE A 86 7.95 17.96 -33.75
CA ILE A 86 6.70 18.69 -33.86
C ILE A 86 7.02 20.11 -34.30
N THR A 87 6.24 20.63 -35.24
CA THR A 87 6.36 22.01 -35.71
C THR A 87 5.08 22.75 -35.38
N ASP A 88 5.21 23.87 -34.71
CA ASP A 88 4.09 24.76 -34.47
C ASP A 88 3.81 25.58 -35.72
N LYS A 89 2.58 25.48 -36.26
CA LYS A 89 2.17 26.20 -37.47
C LYS A 89 2.03 27.70 -37.21
N ASP A 90 1.72 28.09 -35.98
CA ASP A 90 1.43 29.49 -35.63
C ASP A 90 2.71 30.25 -35.29
N THR A 91 3.66 29.62 -34.60
CA THR A 91 4.91 30.27 -34.16
C THR A 91 6.15 29.86 -34.97
N GLY A 92 6.06 28.82 -35.80
CA GLY A 92 7.19 28.28 -36.58
C GLY A 92 8.26 27.58 -35.73
N LYS A 93 8.01 27.38 -34.43
CA LYS A 93 8.98 26.73 -33.52
C LYS A 93 8.97 25.22 -33.68
N GLU A 94 10.16 24.63 -33.54
CA GLU A 94 10.35 23.18 -33.56
C GLU A 94 10.53 22.62 -32.14
N TRP A 95 9.70 21.65 -31.78
CA TRP A 95 9.70 20.98 -30.49
C TRP A 95 9.91 19.48 -30.65
N TRP A 96 10.59 18.86 -29.70
CA TRP A 96 10.80 17.41 -29.64
C TRP A 96 10.08 16.85 -28.42
N ILE A 97 9.17 15.90 -28.65
CA ILE A 97 8.38 15.27 -27.57
C ILE A 97 8.59 13.76 -27.53
N GLU A 98 8.29 13.15 -26.39
CA GLU A 98 8.22 11.70 -26.25
C GLU A 98 6.87 11.17 -26.78
N ALA A 99 6.90 10.43 -27.89
CA ALA A 99 5.71 9.87 -28.54
C ALA A 99 5.75 8.34 -28.52
N ASN A 100 5.35 7.72 -27.41
CA ASN A 100 5.48 6.27 -27.23
C ASN A 100 4.29 5.49 -27.81
N PHE A 101 3.06 5.88 -27.48
CA PHE A 101 1.85 5.17 -27.90
C PHE A 101 0.77 6.16 -28.35
N TRP A 102 0.12 5.88 -29.49
CA TRP A 102 -1.02 6.65 -29.95
C TRP A 102 -2.32 6.12 -29.33
N ILE A 103 -3.08 7.00 -28.67
CA ILE A 103 -4.41 6.69 -28.13
C ILE A 103 -5.46 7.22 -29.10
N ALA A 104 -6.06 6.34 -29.90
CA ALA A 104 -7.05 6.73 -30.91
C ALA A 104 -8.30 7.40 -30.31
N LYS A 105 -8.73 6.97 -29.10
CA LYS A 105 -9.91 7.54 -28.42
C LYS A 105 -9.72 9.01 -28.04
N ASP A 106 -8.52 9.36 -27.60
CA ASP A 106 -8.19 10.70 -27.11
C ASP A 106 -7.45 11.53 -28.17
N LYS A 107 -7.19 10.95 -29.36
CA LYS A 107 -6.39 11.51 -30.46
C LYS A 107 -5.12 12.18 -29.95
N ARG A 108 -4.26 11.41 -29.29
CA ARG A 108 -3.01 11.94 -28.70
C ARG A 108 -1.92 10.90 -28.62
N TRP A 109 -0.69 11.39 -28.62
CA TRP A 109 0.49 10.63 -28.22
C TRP A 109 0.63 10.64 -26.69
N GLU A 110 0.77 9.47 -26.08
CA GLU A 110 1.04 9.33 -24.64
C GLU A 110 2.56 9.21 -24.40
N SER A 111 3.08 10.04 -23.51
CA SER A 111 4.47 9.98 -23.02
C SER A 111 4.55 9.15 -21.74
N LYS A 112 5.60 8.33 -21.59
CA LYS A 112 5.80 7.58 -20.33
C LYS A 112 6.27 8.54 -19.23
N THR A 113 7.07 9.53 -19.60
CA THR A 113 7.61 10.59 -18.75
C THR A 113 6.54 11.32 -17.93
N TYR A 114 5.33 11.50 -18.48
CA TYR A 114 4.22 12.20 -17.80
C TYR A 114 3.70 11.50 -16.53
N ARG A 115 3.84 10.16 -16.46
CA ARG A 115 3.33 9.31 -15.37
C ARG A 115 4.41 8.53 -14.60
N THR A 116 5.66 8.67 -15.03
CA THR A 116 6.81 7.96 -14.45
C THR A 116 7.59 8.91 -13.57
N ALA A 117 7.72 8.57 -12.29
CA ALA A 117 8.60 9.29 -11.39
C ALA A 117 9.99 8.59 -11.37
N GLY A 118 11.07 9.37 -11.27
CA GLY A 118 12.43 8.84 -11.34
C GLY A 118 13.42 9.77 -12.05
N LYS A 119 14.49 9.19 -12.59
CA LYS A 119 15.57 9.92 -13.28
C LYS A 119 15.59 9.53 -14.75
N ILE A 120 15.44 10.50 -15.65
CA ILE A 120 15.56 10.29 -17.09
C ILE A 120 16.79 11.01 -17.59
N THR A 121 17.60 10.33 -18.40
CA THR A 121 18.76 10.94 -19.05
C THR A 121 18.44 11.21 -20.51
N VAL A 122 18.46 12.47 -20.90
CA VAL A 122 18.21 12.94 -22.26
C VAL A 122 19.52 13.42 -22.85
N VAL A 123 19.87 12.90 -24.02
CA VAL A 123 21.08 13.27 -24.74
C VAL A 123 20.72 14.26 -25.84
N LEU A 124 21.25 15.47 -25.72
CA LEU A 124 21.04 16.61 -26.60
C LEU A 124 22.40 16.97 -27.21
N GLN A 125 22.76 16.29 -28.30
CA GLN A 125 24.06 16.40 -28.97
C GLN A 125 25.25 16.04 -28.06
N SER A 126 26.05 17.04 -27.67
CA SER A 126 27.19 16.93 -26.75
C SER A 126 26.82 17.22 -25.30
N GLN A 127 25.57 17.61 -25.03
CA GLN A 127 25.08 17.90 -23.68
C GLN A 127 24.17 16.75 -23.20
N ILE A 128 24.37 16.34 -21.96
CA ILE A 128 23.53 15.34 -21.30
C ILE A 128 22.70 16.08 -20.25
N CYS A 129 21.38 15.90 -20.28
CA CYS A 129 20.46 16.47 -19.31
C CYS A 129 19.78 15.34 -18.52
N GLN A 130 19.97 15.34 -17.21
CA GLN A 130 19.27 14.45 -16.29
C GLN A 130 18.04 15.17 -15.73
N VAL A 131 16.86 14.69 -16.13
CA VAL A 131 15.56 15.17 -15.66
C VAL A 131 15.13 14.31 -14.47
N ASN A 132 15.03 14.94 -13.31
CA ASN A 132 14.54 14.33 -12.08
C ASN A 132 13.04 14.61 -11.94
N ILE A 133 12.22 13.57 -12.10
CA ILE A 133 10.77 13.64 -12.08
C ILE A 133 10.28 13.19 -10.70
N GLY A 134 9.84 14.13 -9.88
CA GLY A 134 9.19 13.89 -8.58
C GLY A 134 7.67 13.80 -8.70
N SER A 135 6.97 13.76 -7.57
CA SER A 135 5.56 14.13 -7.51
C SER A 135 5.39 15.34 -6.59
N SER A 136 4.28 16.05 -6.73
CA SER A 136 3.93 17.18 -5.86
C SER A 136 3.87 16.81 -4.37
N GLU A 137 3.63 15.53 -4.06
CA GLU A 137 3.52 15.00 -2.68
C GLU A 137 4.74 14.19 -2.24
N PHE A 138 5.55 13.66 -3.16
CA PHE A 138 6.67 12.77 -2.87
C PHE A 138 7.96 13.21 -3.55
N THR A 139 9.00 13.33 -2.74
CA THR A 139 10.37 13.52 -3.22
C THR A 139 10.88 12.27 -3.94
N ALA A 140 11.83 12.44 -4.87
CA ALA A 140 12.52 11.32 -5.52
C ALA A 140 13.14 10.32 -4.52
N LYS A 141 13.55 10.78 -3.34
CA LYS A 141 14.08 9.93 -2.26
C LYS A 141 13.01 9.06 -1.62
N GLN A 142 11.81 9.60 -1.37
CA GLN A 142 10.66 8.84 -0.86
C GLN A 142 10.19 7.79 -1.88
N LEU A 143 10.19 8.14 -3.18
CA LEU A 143 9.84 7.22 -4.25
C LEU A 143 10.79 6.02 -4.34
N ASN A 144 12.10 6.28 -4.24
CA ASN A 144 13.09 5.21 -4.18
C ASN A 144 12.92 4.32 -2.94
N ARG A 145 12.48 4.88 -1.81
CA ARG A 145 12.15 4.10 -0.61
C ARG A 145 10.94 3.19 -0.86
N TYR A 146 9.85 3.71 -1.43
CA TYR A 146 8.68 2.88 -1.78
C TYR A 146 9.01 1.75 -2.76
N LEU A 147 9.83 2.05 -3.76
CA LEU A 147 10.33 1.05 -4.71
C LEU A 147 11.17 -0.02 -4.00
N SER A 148 12.05 0.38 -3.09
CA SER A 148 12.85 -0.54 -2.29
C SER A 148 11.97 -1.43 -1.41
N ASP A 149 10.97 -0.84 -0.73
CA ASP A 149 10.03 -1.56 0.13
C ASP A 149 9.21 -2.56 -0.69
N PHE A 150 8.72 -2.18 -1.88
CA PHE A 150 8.03 -3.09 -2.81
C PHE A 150 8.92 -4.28 -3.21
N LYS A 151 10.17 -4.03 -3.60
CA LYS A 151 11.11 -5.10 -3.98
C LYS A 151 11.36 -6.04 -2.80
N SER A 152 11.66 -5.48 -1.63
CA SER A 152 11.87 -6.27 -0.41
C SER A 152 10.65 -7.09 -0.02
N ASP A 153 9.45 -6.53 -0.13
CA ASP A 153 8.19 -7.23 0.14
C ASP A 153 7.95 -8.38 -0.82
N LEU A 154 8.23 -8.20 -2.11
CA LEU A 154 8.12 -9.26 -3.11
C LEU A 154 9.11 -10.40 -2.83
N TRP A 155 10.36 -10.05 -2.52
CA TRP A 155 11.40 -11.01 -2.15
C TRP A 155 11.05 -11.76 -0.87
N GLU A 156 10.55 -11.07 0.17
CA GLU A 156 10.06 -11.69 1.42
C GLU A 156 8.97 -12.72 1.11
N LEU A 157 7.99 -12.34 0.28
CA LEU A 157 6.84 -13.18 -0.05
C LEU A 157 7.26 -14.44 -0.84
N ILE A 158 8.19 -14.31 -1.78
CA ILE A 158 8.65 -15.44 -2.60
C ILE A 158 9.56 -16.41 -1.83
N LEU A 159 10.42 -15.88 -0.94
CA LEU A 159 11.38 -16.69 -0.20
C LEU A 159 10.80 -17.35 1.05
N ASP A 160 9.73 -16.79 1.64
CA ASP A 160 9.21 -17.23 2.94
C ASP A 160 7.98 -18.15 2.84
N GLU A 161 8.10 -19.30 2.15
CA GLU A 161 6.96 -20.23 2.03
C GLU A 161 6.46 -20.79 3.36
N HIS A 162 7.31 -20.90 4.38
CA HIS A 162 6.90 -21.44 5.69
C HIS A 162 6.13 -20.42 6.55
N SER A 163 6.29 -19.11 6.31
CA SER A 163 5.43 -18.10 6.92
C SER A 163 4.10 -17.91 6.18
N TYR A 164 4.05 -18.24 4.87
CA TYR A 164 2.92 -17.88 4.00
C TYR A 164 2.14 -19.05 3.38
N VAL A 165 2.62 -20.29 3.46
CA VAL A 165 1.92 -21.46 2.95
C VAL A 165 2.03 -22.57 3.99
N THR A 166 0.95 -22.82 4.74
CA THR A 166 0.85 -24.01 5.59
C THR A 166 0.62 -25.26 4.72
N GLY A 167 1.55 -25.54 3.82
CA GLY A 167 1.61 -26.79 3.06
C GLY A 167 2.18 -27.90 3.94
N LYS A 168 1.57 -29.09 3.87
CA LYS A 168 2.00 -30.29 4.61
C LYS A 168 3.41 -30.73 4.18
N ALA A 169 4.48 -30.18 4.76
CA ALA A 169 5.79 -30.83 4.87
C ALA A 169 6.75 -30.01 5.75
N LYS A 170 7.26 -30.67 6.80
CA LYS A 170 8.36 -30.27 7.70
C LYS A 170 8.20 -28.95 8.45
N ILE A 171 7.83 -29.10 9.72
CA ILE A 171 8.08 -28.10 10.77
C ILE A 171 9.61 -27.99 10.91
N THR A 172 10.20 -27.04 10.20
CA THR A 172 11.54 -26.52 10.48
C THR A 172 11.39 -25.05 10.82
N GLN A 173 12.24 -24.57 11.73
CA GLN A 173 12.04 -23.34 12.49
C GLN A 173 11.76 -22.10 11.60
N SER A 174 10.84 -21.27 12.08
CA SER A 174 10.46 -19.94 11.57
C SER A 174 11.64 -19.14 11.00
N GLY A 175 11.51 -18.70 9.74
CA GLY A 175 12.41 -17.69 9.14
C GLY A 175 13.05 -18.02 7.80
N GLY A 176 12.82 -19.20 7.20
CA GLY A 176 13.34 -19.55 5.86
C GLY A 176 14.87 -19.64 5.74
N ILE A 177 15.61 -19.42 6.84
CA ILE A 177 17.08 -19.48 6.93
C ILE A 177 17.39 -20.35 8.15
N ASN A 178 17.50 -21.66 7.94
CA ASN A 178 17.96 -22.58 8.96
C ASN A 178 19.47 -22.38 9.23
N GLU A 179 19.95 -22.82 10.39
CA GLU A 179 21.39 -23.00 10.65
C GLU A 179 22.10 -23.76 9.50
N GLU A 180 21.39 -24.65 8.81
CA GLU A 180 21.84 -25.36 7.62
C GLU A 180 22.24 -24.42 6.47
N THR A 181 21.45 -23.39 6.15
CA THR A 181 21.80 -22.39 5.12
C THR A 181 23.03 -21.58 5.52
N ILE A 182 23.11 -21.27 6.81
CA ILE A 182 24.22 -20.56 7.45
C ILE A 182 25.53 -21.35 7.31
N HIS A 183 25.51 -22.65 7.60
CA HIS A 183 26.63 -23.56 7.41
C HIS A 183 27.02 -23.71 5.94
N LEU A 184 26.03 -23.83 5.06
CA LEU A 184 26.23 -24.00 3.64
C LEU A 184 26.94 -22.78 3.00
N ILE A 185 26.54 -21.55 3.37
CA ILE A 185 27.22 -20.33 2.89
C ILE A 185 28.68 -20.28 3.40
N ASN A 186 28.95 -20.72 4.64
CA ASN A 186 30.32 -20.82 5.14
C ASN A 186 31.17 -21.80 4.32
N HIS A 187 30.59 -22.96 4.01
CA HIS A 187 31.24 -24.00 3.22
C HIS A 187 31.55 -23.51 1.79
N ILE A 188 30.62 -22.79 1.16
CA ILE A 188 30.86 -22.18 -0.16
C ILE A 188 32.01 -21.18 -0.08
N ILE A 189 32.03 -20.29 0.91
CA ILE A 189 33.08 -19.27 1.06
C ILE A 189 34.44 -19.93 1.24
N SER A 190 34.55 -20.93 2.11
CA SER A 190 35.83 -21.61 2.37
C SER A 190 36.37 -22.29 1.12
N HIS A 191 35.53 -23.04 0.38
CA HIS A 191 35.94 -23.67 -0.87
C HIS A 191 36.32 -22.68 -1.95
N THR A 192 35.59 -21.57 -2.05
CA THR A 192 35.91 -20.53 -3.02
C THR A 192 37.25 -19.86 -2.73
N GLN A 193 37.57 -19.65 -1.45
CA GLN A 193 38.89 -19.16 -1.05
C GLN A 193 40.01 -20.14 -1.41
N GLN A 194 39.78 -21.45 -1.30
CA GLN A 194 40.79 -22.43 -1.72
C GLN A 194 40.99 -22.43 -3.25
N ILE A 195 39.92 -22.25 -4.03
CA ILE A 195 40.02 -22.12 -5.49
C ILE A 195 40.77 -20.86 -5.89
N LEU A 196 40.56 -19.74 -5.19
CA LEU A 196 41.29 -18.50 -5.44
C LEU A 196 42.80 -18.62 -5.19
N LYS A 197 43.24 -19.49 -4.28
CA LYS A 197 44.68 -19.73 -4.06
C LYS A 197 45.33 -20.38 -5.28
N ASN A 198 44.67 -21.38 -5.86
CA ASN A 198 45.16 -22.15 -7.01
C ASN A 198 44.07 -22.30 -8.08
N PRO A 199 43.70 -21.22 -8.81
CA PRO A 199 42.67 -21.29 -9.81
C PRO A 199 43.15 -22.08 -11.03
N LYS A 200 42.26 -22.85 -11.65
CA LYS A 200 42.58 -23.52 -12.91
C LYS A 200 43.02 -22.49 -13.95
N SER A 201 44.13 -22.76 -14.61
CA SER A 201 44.64 -21.93 -15.70
C SER A 201 44.85 -22.76 -16.95
N GLU A 202 44.61 -22.15 -18.10
CA GLU A 202 45.00 -22.65 -19.41
C GLU A 202 46.25 -21.88 -19.84
N LEU A 203 47.32 -22.59 -20.18
CA LEU A 203 48.55 -21.97 -20.65
C LEU A 203 48.39 -21.61 -22.12
N ARG A 204 48.29 -20.31 -22.43
CA ARG A 204 48.36 -19.85 -23.82
C ARG A 204 49.77 -19.46 -24.20
N GLU A 205 50.14 -19.91 -25.38
CA GLU A 205 51.40 -19.57 -25.99
C GLU A 205 51.35 -18.18 -26.60
N ASN A 206 52.29 -17.32 -26.20
CA ASN A 206 52.48 -15.99 -26.74
C ASN A 206 53.95 -15.83 -27.17
N GLN A 207 54.21 -14.81 -27.98
CA GLN A 207 55.57 -14.41 -28.34
C GLN A 207 55.96 -13.18 -27.52
N GLU A 208 57.08 -13.26 -26.81
CA GLU A 208 57.58 -12.19 -25.95
C GLU A 208 59.09 -12.01 -26.13
N LEU A 209 59.59 -10.79 -25.98
CA LEU A 209 61.02 -10.50 -26.03
C LEU A 209 61.70 -11.06 -24.78
N LYS A 210 62.66 -11.98 -24.97
CA LYS A 210 63.46 -12.53 -23.87
C LYS A 210 64.95 -12.31 -24.11
N PRO A 211 65.77 -12.23 -23.04
CA PRO A 211 67.21 -12.18 -23.17
C PRO A 211 67.71 -13.38 -23.98
N ARG A 212 68.66 -13.16 -24.90
CA ARG A 212 69.14 -14.17 -25.87
C ARG A 212 69.43 -15.57 -25.27
N LYS A 213 69.89 -15.64 -24.03
CA LYS A 213 70.19 -16.90 -23.31
C LYS A 213 68.95 -17.71 -22.87
N MET A 214 67.78 -17.10 -22.77
CA MET A 214 66.53 -17.73 -22.30
C MET A 214 65.48 -17.87 -23.41
N VAL A 215 65.88 -17.64 -24.66
CA VAL A 215 64.99 -17.65 -25.82
C VAL A 215 64.69 -19.08 -26.26
N LYS A 216 63.40 -19.38 -26.39
CA LYS A 216 62.91 -20.57 -27.09
C LYS A 216 62.61 -20.18 -28.54
N PRO A 217 63.27 -20.79 -29.53
CA PRO A 217 63.25 -20.34 -30.91
C PRO A 217 61.87 -20.44 -31.56
N VAL A 218 61.52 -19.41 -32.33
CA VAL A 218 60.33 -19.31 -33.20
C VAL A 218 60.81 -18.78 -34.57
N SER A 219 60.04 -18.96 -35.65
CA SER A 219 60.40 -18.47 -37.00
C SER A 219 60.88 -17.01 -37.00
N ARG A 220 60.20 -16.15 -36.24
CA ARG A 220 60.54 -14.73 -36.08
C ARG A 220 61.90 -14.49 -35.40
N THR A 221 62.28 -15.35 -34.44
CA THR A 221 63.58 -15.31 -33.78
C THR A 221 64.73 -15.49 -34.79
N PHE A 222 64.58 -16.44 -35.72
CA PHE A 222 65.59 -16.70 -36.75
C PHE A 222 65.73 -15.53 -37.72
N MET A 223 64.60 -14.93 -38.12
CA MET A 223 64.60 -13.72 -38.95
C MET A 223 65.26 -12.54 -38.23
N GLU A 224 65.00 -12.36 -36.94
CA GLU A 224 65.60 -11.27 -36.13
C GLU A 224 67.10 -11.44 -35.97
N ILE A 225 67.60 -12.67 -35.77
CA ILE A 225 69.04 -12.96 -35.72
C ILE A 225 69.69 -12.66 -37.08
N ALA A 226 69.07 -13.08 -38.19
CA ALA A 226 69.63 -12.89 -39.54
C ALA A 226 69.62 -11.43 -40.01
N THR A 227 68.65 -10.62 -39.58
CA THR A 227 68.48 -9.23 -40.03
C THR A 227 69.09 -8.20 -39.09
N LYS A 228 69.08 -8.44 -37.77
CA LYS A 228 69.52 -7.47 -36.75
C LYS A 228 70.85 -7.84 -36.06
N GLY A 229 71.42 -9.00 -36.33
CA GLY A 229 72.70 -9.43 -35.73
C GLY A 229 72.62 -9.62 -34.21
N ASP A 230 73.58 -9.07 -33.47
CA ASP A 230 73.74 -9.22 -32.01
C ASP A 230 72.76 -8.37 -31.18
N SER A 231 71.47 -8.73 -31.24
CA SER A 231 70.47 -8.17 -30.33
C SER A 231 70.47 -8.89 -28.98
N ASN A 232 70.39 -8.11 -27.90
CA ASN A 232 70.33 -8.64 -26.52
C ASN A 232 68.99 -9.30 -26.18
N PHE A 233 67.91 -8.89 -26.88
CA PHE A 233 66.56 -9.40 -26.72
C PHE A 233 66.04 -9.90 -28.06
N LEU A 234 65.53 -11.13 -28.06
CA LEU A 234 64.93 -11.74 -29.24
C LEU A 234 63.52 -12.21 -28.92
N THR A 235 62.66 -12.24 -29.93
CA THR A 235 61.32 -12.80 -29.79
C THR A 235 61.43 -14.29 -29.43
N SER A 236 60.76 -14.71 -28.36
CA SER A 236 60.78 -16.07 -27.83
C SER A 236 59.37 -16.59 -27.65
N ARG A 237 59.20 -17.91 -27.72
CA ARG A 237 58.00 -18.58 -27.19
C ARG A 237 57.91 -18.35 -25.68
N ALA A 238 56.79 -17.85 -25.21
CA ALA A 238 56.43 -17.65 -23.81
C ALA A 238 55.03 -18.24 -23.56
N THR A 239 54.73 -18.59 -22.31
CA THR A 239 53.43 -19.13 -21.91
C THR A 239 52.88 -18.30 -20.79
N ASN A 240 51.72 -17.68 -21.01
CA ASN A 240 51.04 -16.91 -19.98
C ASN A 240 49.80 -17.69 -19.52
N PRO A 241 49.57 -17.82 -18.20
CA PRO A 241 48.36 -18.46 -17.70
C PRO A 241 47.15 -17.57 -17.97
N ILE A 242 46.13 -18.16 -18.56
CA ILE A 242 44.80 -17.55 -18.69
C ILE A 242 43.86 -18.24 -17.71
N PHE A 243 43.27 -17.46 -16.82
CA PHE A 243 42.35 -17.97 -15.82
C PHE A 243 40.89 -17.98 -16.29
N ASN A 244 40.59 -17.42 -17.47
CA ASN A 244 39.25 -17.37 -18.06
C ASN A 244 38.83 -18.70 -18.71
N VAL A 245 38.92 -19.79 -17.94
CA VAL A 245 38.62 -21.19 -18.34
C VAL A 245 37.16 -21.53 -17.96
N PRO A 246 36.42 -22.37 -18.71
CA PRO A 246 35.01 -22.68 -18.44
C PRO A 246 34.63 -22.94 -16.97
N GLU A 247 35.46 -23.61 -16.19
CA GLU A 247 35.20 -23.90 -14.78
C GLU A 247 35.19 -22.65 -13.92
N ASN A 248 36.15 -21.76 -14.11
CA ASN A 248 36.22 -20.51 -13.37
C ASN A 248 35.09 -19.56 -13.80
N ARG A 249 34.70 -19.60 -15.09
CA ARG A 249 33.57 -18.84 -15.61
C ARG A 249 32.24 -19.28 -14.98
N TYR A 250 32.06 -20.59 -14.82
CA TYR A 250 30.89 -21.17 -14.16
C TYR A 250 30.87 -20.85 -12.66
N ILE A 251 32.01 -20.96 -11.97
CA ILE A 251 32.12 -20.58 -10.56
C ILE A 251 31.77 -19.11 -10.35
N LEU A 252 32.32 -18.22 -11.19
CA LEU A 252 32.01 -16.80 -11.11
C LEU A 252 30.50 -16.56 -11.29
N PHE A 253 29.88 -17.22 -12.26
CA PHE A 253 28.43 -17.18 -12.45
C PHE A 253 27.66 -17.66 -11.20
N ALA A 254 28.00 -18.82 -10.65
CA ALA A 254 27.34 -19.37 -9.46
C ALA A 254 27.51 -18.46 -8.23
N LEU A 255 28.71 -17.91 -8.02
CA LEU A 255 29.00 -16.98 -6.93
C LEU A 255 28.25 -15.65 -7.07
N GLU A 256 28.11 -15.12 -8.28
CA GLU A 256 27.31 -13.91 -8.51
C GLU A 256 25.84 -14.14 -8.15
N ARG A 257 25.30 -15.33 -8.45
CA ARG A 257 23.92 -15.70 -8.08
C ARG A 257 23.78 -15.90 -6.57
N ILE A 258 24.71 -16.61 -5.94
CA ILE A 258 24.74 -16.78 -4.47
C ILE A 258 24.84 -15.42 -3.77
N TYR A 259 25.71 -14.53 -4.26
CA TYR A 259 25.84 -13.18 -3.72
C TYR A 259 24.52 -12.40 -3.77
N ARG A 260 23.79 -12.48 -4.89
CA ARG A 260 22.48 -11.83 -5.05
C ARG A 260 21.46 -12.39 -4.04
N ILE A 261 21.36 -13.71 -3.93
CA ILE A 261 20.44 -14.35 -2.97
C ILE A 261 20.79 -13.92 -1.54
N VAL A 262 22.06 -14.02 -1.14
CA VAL A 262 22.52 -13.62 0.20
C VAL A 262 22.27 -12.13 0.45
N ARG A 263 22.46 -11.28 -0.56
CA ARG A 263 22.14 -9.84 -0.47
C ARG A 263 20.68 -9.59 -0.16
N GLN A 264 19.78 -10.32 -0.81
CA GLN A 264 18.36 -10.17 -0.55
C GLN A 264 17.98 -10.72 0.82
N LEU A 265 18.53 -11.85 1.24
CA LEU A 265 18.32 -12.38 2.59
C LEU A 265 18.76 -11.38 3.68
N VAL A 266 19.90 -10.69 3.49
CA VAL A 266 20.38 -9.62 4.38
C VAL A 266 19.43 -8.42 4.38
N ALA A 267 18.94 -8.01 3.21
CA ALA A 267 17.99 -6.90 3.11
C ALA A 267 16.65 -7.23 3.81
N ILE A 268 16.14 -8.45 3.61
CA ILE A 268 14.90 -8.93 4.24
C ILE A 268 15.08 -9.05 5.75
N SER A 269 16.18 -9.62 6.23
CA SER A 269 16.41 -9.75 7.67
C SER A 269 16.52 -8.39 8.36
N GLN A 270 17.19 -7.41 7.73
CA GLN A 270 17.22 -6.03 8.22
C GLN A 270 15.82 -5.40 8.27
N ASN A 271 15.01 -5.58 7.22
CA ASN A 271 13.66 -5.04 7.18
C ASN A 271 12.74 -5.71 8.21
N LYS A 272 12.84 -7.03 8.39
CA LYS A 272 12.11 -7.78 9.42
C LYS A 272 12.50 -7.29 10.82
N LYS A 273 13.79 -7.13 11.09
CA LYS A 273 14.31 -6.57 12.34
C LYS A 273 13.66 -5.20 12.63
N ASN A 274 13.80 -4.25 11.71
CA ASN A 274 13.23 -2.90 11.86
C ASN A 274 11.70 -2.93 12.05
N ARG A 275 10.99 -3.82 11.34
CA ARG A 275 9.53 -3.97 11.45
C ARG A 275 9.11 -4.44 12.84
N PHE A 276 9.80 -5.46 13.37
CA PHE A 276 9.51 -5.97 14.71
C PHE A 276 9.89 -4.98 15.79
N GLU A 277 11.00 -4.25 15.63
CA GLU A 277 11.41 -3.17 16.54
C GLU A 277 10.33 -2.09 16.64
N LEU A 278 9.84 -1.57 15.50
CA LEU A 278 8.74 -0.60 15.48
C LEU A 278 7.43 -1.14 16.06
N ALA A 279 7.14 -2.43 15.88
CA ALA A 279 5.96 -3.06 16.46
C ALA A 279 6.08 -3.19 17.98
N ILE A 280 7.25 -3.55 18.48
CA ILE A 280 7.57 -3.62 19.91
C ILE A 280 7.45 -2.23 20.54
N GLU A 281 8.02 -1.19 19.91
CA GLU A 281 7.89 0.19 20.37
C GLU A 281 6.43 0.62 20.51
N LYS A 282 5.60 0.42 19.47
CA LYS A 282 4.17 0.76 19.51
C LYS A 282 3.38 -0.03 20.56
N LEU A 283 3.71 -1.31 20.74
CA LEU A 283 3.06 -2.14 21.75
C LEU A 283 3.48 -1.71 23.16
N ASN A 284 4.73 -1.33 23.37
CA ASN A 284 5.23 -0.77 24.63
C ASN A 284 4.60 0.59 24.92
N GLU A 285 4.52 1.49 23.94
CA GLU A 285 3.79 2.77 24.07
C GLU A 285 2.34 2.54 24.48
N ARG A 286 1.65 1.61 23.81
CA ARG A 286 0.27 1.23 24.17
C ARG A 286 0.19 0.64 25.57
N TYR A 287 1.13 -0.23 25.94
CA TYR A 287 1.19 -0.82 27.27
C TYR A 287 1.39 0.24 28.37
N HIS A 288 2.25 1.22 28.14
CA HIS A 288 2.51 2.32 29.07
C HIS A 288 1.41 3.39 29.06
N SER A 289 0.63 3.51 27.98
CA SER A 289 -0.51 4.43 27.91
C SER A 289 -1.66 4.07 28.86
N PHE A 290 -1.67 2.84 29.39
CA PHE A 290 -2.67 2.38 30.33
C PHE A 290 -2.53 3.07 31.69
N GLY A 291 -3.39 4.06 31.95
CA GLY A 291 -3.53 4.71 33.25
C GLY A 291 -4.66 4.14 34.11
N ASN A 292 -4.72 4.55 35.37
CA ASN A 292 -5.84 4.29 36.29
C ASN A 292 -7.03 5.26 36.09
N THR A 293 -6.82 6.26 35.24
CA THR A 293 -7.72 7.37 35.00
C THR A 293 -8.05 7.48 33.52
N LYS A 294 -9.30 7.89 33.24
CA LYS A 294 -9.79 8.12 31.88
C LYS A 294 -10.14 9.59 31.71
N PRO A 295 -9.55 10.29 30.73
CA PRO A 295 -10.00 11.63 30.36
C PRO A 295 -11.36 11.53 29.67
N ILE A 296 -12.29 12.38 30.07
CA ILE A 296 -13.62 12.48 29.45
C ILE A 296 -13.63 13.74 28.58
N ASP A 297 -14.04 13.59 27.33
CA ASP A 297 -14.18 14.73 26.43
C ASP A 297 -15.35 15.61 26.87
N LYS A 298 -15.02 16.82 27.33
CA LYS A 298 -15.96 17.87 27.72
C LYS A 298 -16.95 18.22 26.60
N ASN A 299 -16.49 18.25 25.35
CA ASN A 299 -17.32 18.66 24.22
C ASN A 299 -18.40 17.62 23.92
N LEU A 300 -18.05 16.34 24.04
CA LEU A 300 -18.98 15.24 23.84
C LEU A 300 -20.07 15.25 24.92
N VAL A 301 -19.68 15.35 26.20
CA VAL A 301 -20.65 15.43 27.31
C VAL A 301 -21.56 16.66 27.18
N ARG A 302 -21.02 17.80 26.74
CA ARG A 302 -21.82 19.00 26.49
C ARG A 302 -22.86 18.78 25.38
N LYS A 303 -22.46 18.17 24.27
CA LYS A 303 -23.38 17.84 23.16
C LYS A 303 -24.48 16.89 23.62
N ASP A 304 -24.14 15.87 24.39
CA ASP A 304 -25.12 14.92 24.93
C ASP A 304 -26.10 15.60 25.88
N LEU A 305 -25.61 16.48 26.77
CA LEU A 305 -26.47 17.27 27.66
C LEU A 305 -27.39 18.21 26.87
N GLU A 306 -26.89 18.85 25.80
CA GLU A 306 -27.70 19.69 24.92
C GLU A 306 -28.77 18.87 24.17
N ALA A 307 -28.45 17.66 23.72
CA ALA A 307 -29.40 16.74 23.10
C ALA A 307 -30.49 16.30 24.09
N ILE A 308 -30.12 15.86 25.29
CA ILE A 308 -31.07 15.51 26.35
C ILE A 308 -31.91 16.73 26.76
N LYS A 309 -31.31 17.93 26.76
CA LYS A 309 -32.03 19.18 27.05
C LYS A 309 -33.14 19.47 26.05
N LYS A 310 -32.88 19.24 24.76
CA LYS A 310 -33.87 19.39 23.69
C LYS A 310 -35.06 18.46 23.87
N LEU A 311 -34.84 17.24 24.38
CA LEU A 311 -35.89 16.22 24.57
C LEU A 311 -36.89 16.51 25.70
N TYR A 312 -36.53 17.33 26.69
CA TYR A 312 -37.45 17.73 27.76
C TYR A 312 -37.92 19.19 27.66
N ASN A 313 -37.33 20.03 26.81
CA ASN A 313 -37.78 21.42 26.74
C ASN A 313 -39.17 21.48 26.07
N ILE A 314 -40.20 21.86 26.83
CA ILE A 314 -41.61 21.93 26.39
C ILE A 314 -41.74 22.74 25.11
N GLU A 315 -41.08 23.89 25.02
CA GLU A 315 -41.16 24.75 23.83
C GLU A 315 -40.54 24.09 22.60
N HIS A 316 -39.42 23.39 22.77
CA HIS A 316 -38.73 22.73 21.67
C HIS A 316 -39.52 21.52 21.17
N VAL A 317 -40.02 20.69 22.09
CA VAL A 317 -40.86 19.52 21.79
C VAL A 317 -42.17 19.95 21.11
N ASN A 318 -42.79 21.03 21.58
CA ASN A 318 -44.01 21.55 20.95
C ASN A 318 -43.75 22.15 19.57
N ASN A 319 -42.59 22.79 19.35
CA ASN A 319 -42.21 23.30 18.04
C ASN A 319 -41.91 22.16 17.04
N THR A 320 -41.26 21.08 17.47
CA THR A 320 -41.03 19.90 16.62
C THR A 320 -42.34 19.22 16.27
N LEU A 321 -43.23 19.00 17.26
CA LEU A 321 -44.56 18.42 17.02
C LEU A 321 -45.41 19.28 16.09
N LYS A 322 -45.37 20.61 16.22
CA LYS A 322 -46.06 21.53 15.29
C LYS A 322 -45.49 21.45 13.88
N GLY A 323 -44.18 21.26 13.72
CA GLY A 323 -43.53 21.05 12.43
C GLY A 323 -43.93 19.73 11.77
N GLU A 324 -43.90 18.63 12.53
CA GLU A 324 -44.34 17.31 12.06
C GLU A 324 -45.83 17.30 11.70
N LEU A 325 -46.66 17.98 12.50
CA LEU A 325 -48.08 18.15 12.21
C LEU A 325 -48.32 18.97 10.92
N LYS A 326 -47.57 20.06 10.69
CA LYS A 326 -47.68 20.86 9.44
C LYS A 326 -47.35 20.04 8.20
N ASN A 327 -46.37 19.13 8.27
CA ASN A 327 -46.03 18.25 7.16
C ASN A 327 -47.12 17.22 6.85
N LEU A 328 -48.03 16.97 7.79
CA LEU A 328 -49.14 16.01 7.66
C LEU A 328 -50.47 16.67 7.26
N ILE A 329 -50.59 17.99 7.37
CA ILE A 329 -51.82 18.74 7.03
C ILE A 329 -51.74 19.21 5.57
N ASN A 330 -52.70 18.81 4.73
CA ASN A 330 -52.89 19.36 3.39
C ASN A 330 -53.77 20.63 3.46
N ASP A 331 -53.35 21.72 2.81
CA ASP A 331 -54.01 23.05 2.80
C ASP A 331 -55.46 23.07 2.28
N LYS A 332 -55.99 21.95 1.77
CA LYS A 332 -57.35 21.84 1.22
C LYS A 332 -58.43 21.47 2.24
N ASP A 333 -58.07 21.21 3.49
CA ASP A 333 -59.04 20.82 4.52
C ASP A 333 -59.77 22.04 5.11
N GLN A 334 -61.01 22.28 4.66
CA GLN A 334 -61.91 23.24 5.32
C GLN A 334 -62.23 22.75 6.74
N PHE A 335 -61.79 23.52 7.73
CA PHE A 335 -61.98 23.22 9.16
C PHE A 335 -63.42 23.51 9.58
N THR A 336 -64.23 22.47 9.75
CA THR A 336 -65.46 22.54 10.56
C THR A 336 -65.11 22.32 12.03
N GLU A 337 -65.91 22.92 12.93
CA GLU A 337 -65.71 23.04 14.38
C GLU A 337 -64.81 21.98 15.04
N LEU A 338 -63.67 22.43 15.58
CA LEU A 338 -62.74 21.60 16.34
C LEU A 338 -62.92 21.86 17.84
N ASN A 339 -62.95 20.78 18.61
CA ASN A 339 -63.05 20.85 20.06
C ASN A 339 -61.66 20.71 20.70
N LYS A 340 -61.49 21.40 21.83
CA LYS A 340 -60.31 21.24 22.70
C LYS A 340 -60.45 19.94 23.48
N TRP A 341 -59.44 19.10 23.38
CA TRP A 341 -59.32 17.86 24.11
C TRP A 341 -57.98 17.80 24.84
N TYR A 342 -57.99 17.14 25.98
CA TYR A 342 -56.77 16.77 26.69
C TYR A 342 -56.68 15.25 26.71
N LEU A 343 -55.55 14.72 26.24
CA LEU A 343 -55.32 13.30 26.04
C LEU A 343 -54.12 12.86 26.87
N LYS A 344 -54.30 11.90 27.77
CA LYS A 344 -53.23 11.27 28.55
C LYS A 344 -53.00 9.86 28.02
N ILE A 345 -51.84 9.61 27.42
CA ILE A 345 -51.54 8.32 26.80
C ILE A 345 -50.85 7.42 27.81
N THR A 346 -51.47 6.30 28.14
CA THR A 346 -50.94 5.38 29.17
C THR A 346 -50.18 4.19 28.57
N GLY A 347 -50.54 3.72 27.37
CA GLY A 347 -49.82 2.67 26.65
C GLY A 347 -50.53 2.22 25.37
N LYS A 348 -49.86 1.44 24.52
CA LYS A 348 -50.46 0.83 23.32
C LYS A 348 -51.28 -0.43 23.64
N THR A 349 -52.28 -0.72 22.80
CA THR A 349 -52.98 -2.02 22.81
C THR A 349 -52.11 -3.12 22.20
N SER A 350 -52.43 -4.39 22.48
CA SER A 350 -51.72 -5.57 21.92
C SER A 350 -51.59 -5.56 20.41
N ASP A 351 -52.56 -4.95 19.73
CA ASP A 351 -52.65 -4.91 18.27
C ASP A 351 -51.82 -3.77 17.66
N GLY A 352 -51.21 -2.91 18.49
CA GLY A 352 -50.36 -1.79 18.09
C GLY A 352 -51.07 -0.62 17.41
N LYS A 353 -52.36 -0.76 17.07
CA LYS A 353 -53.15 0.22 16.29
C LYS A 353 -53.88 1.28 17.13
N SER A 354 -54.09 1.03 18.42
CA SER A 354 -54.84 1.91 19.32
C SER A 354 -54.06 2.19 20.61
N TYR A 355 -54.37 3.30 21.25
CA TYR A 355 -53.78 3.69 22.53
C TYR A 355 -54.82 3.62 23.65
N PHE A 356 -54.39 3.22 24.86
CA PHE A 356 -55.14 3.47 26.08
C PHE A 356 -54.99 4.93 26.47
N VAL A 357 -56.11 5.63 26.66
CA VAL A 357 -56.10 7.09 26.84
C VAL A 357 -57.04 7.54 27.95
N GLY A 358 -56.61 8.53 28.72
CA GLY A 358 -57.47 9.35 29.57
C GLY A 358 -57.91 10.61 28.83
N VAL A 359 -59.20 10.93 28.82
CA VAL A 359 -59.75 12.07 28.08
C VAL A 359 -60.41 13.06 29.03
N LYS A 360 -60.19 14.36 28.82
CA LYS A 360 -60.96 15.44 29.47
C LYS A 360 -61.20 16.61 28.51
N ARG A 361 -62.27 17.39 28.73
CA ARG A 361 -62.64 18.53 27.88
C ARG A 361 -62.15 19.86 28.45
N GLN A 362 -62.15 20.00 29.78
CA GLN A 362 -61.56 21.14 30.47
C GLN A 362 -60.35 20.70 31.31
N LEU A 363 -59.47 21.65 31.64
CA LEU A 363 -58.23 21.36 32.37
C LEU A 363 -58.51 20.82 33.79
N ASN A 364 -59.58 21.31 34.42
CA ASN A 364 -59.96 21.00 35.81
C ASN A 364 -60.87 19.78 35.94
N ASP A 365 -61.30 19.16 34.83
CA ASP A 365 -62.13 17.96 34.85
C ASP A 365 -61.33 16.74 35.31
N VAL A 366 -62.02 15.79 35.95
CA VAL A 366 -61.47 14.47 36.29
C VAL A 366 -61.19 13.70 35.00
N TRP A 367 -60.04 13.02 34.93
CA TRP A 367 -59.67 12.20 33.78
C TRP A 367 -60.67 11.06 33.55
N PHE A 368 -61.25 11.02 32.35
CA PHE A 368 -62.03 9.87 31.90
C PHE A 368 -61.07 8.81 31.35
N GLU A 369 -60.51 8.00 32.24
CA GLU A 369 -59.52 6.97 31.93
C GLU A 369 -60.00 5.56 32.28
N ARG A 370 -59.19 4.56 31.90
CA ARG A 370 -59.42 3.15 32.16
C ARG A 370 -59.50 2.87 33.66
N VAL A 371 -60.55 2.16 34.08
CA VAL A 371 -60.70 1.63 35.43
C VAL A 371 -60.82 0.12 35.32
N ALA A 372 -59.90 -0.61 35.96
CA ALA A 372 -59.83 -2.06 35.88
C ALA A 372 -61.16 -2.69 36.37
N GLY A 373 -61.75 -3.58 35.56
CA GLY A 373 -63.01 -4.25 35.87
C GLY A 373 -64.29 -3.48 35.49
N GLU A 374 -64.21 -2.17 35.25
CA GLU A 374 -65.41 -1.36 34.97
C GLU A 374 -65.45 -0.81 33.54
N ARG A 375 -64.38 -0.12 33.12
CA ARG A 375 -64.35 0.59 31.83
C ARG A 375 -62.97 0.63 31.18
N ASN A 376 -62.95 0.44 29.86
CA ASN A 376 -61.76 0.65 29.03
C ASN A 376 -61.97 1.84 28.10
N VAL A 377 -60.96 2.71 28.00
CA VAL A 377 -60.99 3.90 27.12
C VAL A 377 -59.85 3.80 26.11
N PHE A 378 -60.22 3.84 24.83
CA PHE A 378 -59.32 3.68 23.70
C PHE A 378 -59.32 4.93 22.83
N LEU A 379 -58.17 5.26 22.28
CA LEU A 379 -58.00 6.19 21.18
C LEU A 379 -57.59 5.39 19.94
N ASN A 380 -58.48 5.35 18.94
CA ASN A 380 -58.19 4.78 17.64
C ASN A 380 -57.75 5.91 16.69
N LEU A 381 -56.61 5.74 16.03
CA LEU A 381 -56.13 6.69 15.05
C LEU A 381 -56.82 6.40 13.72
N GLY A 382 -57.75 7.28 13.30
CA GLY A 382 -58.46 7.13 12.04
C GLY A 382 -57.55 7.19 10.80
N ASN A 383 -56.32 7.71 10.98
CA ASN A 383 -55.27 7.74 9.97
C ASN A 383 -53.94 7.29 10.61
N GLU A 384 -53.23 6.36 9.98
CA GLU A 384 -51.95 5.81 10.47
C GLU A 384 -50.86 6.89 10.57
N HIS A 385 -50.98 7.98 9.80
CA HIS A 385 -50.02 9.09 9.82
C HIS A 385 -49.89 9.79 11.18
N TYR A 386 -50.88 9.67 12.08
CA TYR A 386 -50.81 10.25 13.43
C TYR A 386 -50.10 9.35 14.45
N GLN A 387 -49.69 8.12 14.10
CA GLN A 387 -49.08 7.17 15.05
C GLN A 387 -47.76 7.69 15.65
N ASN A 388 -46.98 8.45 14.87
CA ASN A 388 -45.65 8.91 15.28
C ASN A 388 -45.69 10.18 16.14
N LEU A 389 -46.83 10.86 16.23
CA LEU A 389 -46.98 12.11 16.99
C LEU A 389 -47.27 11.90 18.48
N LEU A 390 -47.63 10.66 18.86
CA LEU A 390 -48.14 10.33 20.17
C LEU A 390 -47.24 9.30 20.87
N GLU A 391 -46.50 9.75 21.87
CA GLU A 391 -45.67 8.90 22.73
C GLU A 391 -46.40 8.43 23.99
N GLU A 392 -46.07 7.22 24.46
CA GLU A 392 -46.61 6.67 25.70
C GLU A 392 -46.11 7.41 26.93
N GLY A 393 -46.98 7.61 27.92
CA GLY A 393 -46.67 8.29 29.18
C GLY A 393 -46.61 9.82 29.07
N PHE A 394 -47.18 10.39 28.00
CA PHE A 394 -47.29 11.83 27.76
C PHE A 394 -48.74 12.31 27.84
N GLU A 395 -48.89 13.59 28.20
CA GLU A 395 -50.15 14.31 28.25
C GLU A 395 -50.15 15.43 27.21
N TYR A 396 -51.18 15.46 26.37
CA TYR A 396 -51.31 16.36 25.25
C TYR A 396 -52.57 17.23 25.36
N LYS A 397 -52.45 18.47 24.90
CA LYS A 397 -53.54 19.36 24.52
C LYS A 397 -53.72 19.25 23.02
N THR A 398 -54.93 18.98 22.57
CA THR A 398 -55.21 18.84 21.14
C THR A 398 -56.44 19.65 20.73
N ASP A 399 -56.36 20.28 19.56
CA ASP A 399 -57.52 20.82 18.86
C ASP A 399 -57.91 19.80 17.80
N ALA A 400 -58.90 18.94 18.11
CA ALA A 400 -59.17 17.74 17.34
C ALA A 400 -60.67 17.43 17.21
N ARG A 401 -61.03 16.75 16.11
CA ARG A 401 -62.34 16.11 15.94
C ARG A 401 -62.22 14.63 16.31
N LEU A 402 -62.86 14.25 17.41
CA LEU A 402 -62.95 12.88 17.91
C LEU A 402 -64.38 12.36 17.73
N ASP A 403 -64.54 11.24 17.04
CA ASP A 403 -65.81 10.51 17.03
C ASP A 403 -65.86 9.55 18.21
N TYR A 404 -66.97 9.54 18.92
CA TYR A 404 -67.14 8.71 20.12
C TYR A 404 -68.09 7.55 19.84
N SER A 405 -67.64 6.34 20.19
CA SER A 405 -68.42 5.11 20.14
C SER A 405 -68.29 4.37 21.46
N THR A 406 -69.37 3.72 21.88
CA THR A 406 -69.42 2.99 23.15
C THR A 406 -70.12 1.65 22.96
N GLY A 407 -69.73 0.66 23.75
CA GLY A 407 -70.39 -0.65 23.78
C GLY A 407 -69.98 -1.44 25.01
N VAL A 408 -70.46 -2.68 25.09
CA VAL A 408 -70.15 -3.61 26.19
C VAL A 408 -69.35 -4.78 25.61
N SER A 409 -68.25 -5.13 26.27
CA SER A 409 -67.41 -6.29 25.88
C SER A 409 -68.00 -7.59 26.42
N LYS A 410 -67.50 -8.74 25.96
CA LYS A 410 -67.95 -10.09 26.39
C LYS A 410 -67.87 -10.34 27.91
N ASN A 411 -67.08 -9.55 28.64
CA ASN A 411 -66.90 -9.64 30.10
C ASN A 411 -67.69 -8.58 30.88
N ASP A 412 -68.76 -8.01 30.30
CA ASP A 412 -69.60 -6.95 30.89
C ASP A 412 -68.88 -5.61 31.20
N VAL A 413 -67.64 -5.47 30.72
CA VAL A 413 -66.84 -4.24 30.81
C VAL A 413 -67.25 -3.28 29.70
N ARG A 414 -67.59 -2.03 30.05
CA ARG A 414 -67.90 -0.98 29.07
C ARG A 414 -66.64 -0.52 28.35
N TRP A 415 -66.68 -0.44 27.03
CA TRP A 415 -65.60 0.14 26.24
C TRP A 415 -66.05 1.45 25.61
N HIS A 416 -65.15 2.42 25.64
CA HIS A 416 -65.30 3.75 25.08
C HIS A 416 -64.19 3.95 24.06
N ASN A 417 -64.54 4.20 22.81
CA ASN A 417 -63.59 4.35 21.72
C ASN A 417 -63.73 5.74 21.10
N TYR A 418 -62.67 6.54 21.23
CA TYR A 418 -62.51 7.83 20.59
C TYR A 418 -61.70 7.64 19.32
N LYS A 419 -62.29 7.91 18.15
CA LYS A 419 -61.61 7.85 16.87
C LYS A 419 -61.11 9.24 16.49
N LEU A 420 -59.79 9.42 16.39
CA LEU A 420 -59.17 10.66 15.92
C LEU A 420 -59.33 10.78 14.40
N ILE A 421 -60.16 11.74 13.97
CA ILE A 421 -60.43 11.99 12.54
C ILE A 421 -59.50 13.07 11.99
N LYS A 422 -59.43 14.22 12.69
CA LYS A 422 -58.62 15.38 12.28
C LYS A 422 -57.98 16.04 13.50
N LEU A 423 -56.74 16.50 13.33
CA LEU A 423 -55.92 17.14 14.35
C LEU A 423 -55.33 18.45 13.78
N LYS A 424 -55.61 19.60 14.41
CA LYS A 424 -55.11 20.92 13.97
C LYS A 424 -53.98 21.46 14.81
N ASN A 425 -53.96 21.13 16.10
CA ASN A 425 -52.91 21.54 17.02
C ASN A 425 -52.67 20.43 18.03
N ILE A 426 -51.41 20.26 18.43
CA ILE A 426 -50.97 19.33 19.45
C ILE A 426 -49.87 19.99 20.28
N GLU A 427 -50.03 19.98 21.60
CA GLU A 427 -49.07 20.54 22.54
C GLU A 427 -48.90 19.58 23.72
N VAL A 428 -47.67 19.22 24.07
CA VAL A 428 -47.36 18.48 25.29
C VAL A 428 -47.53 19.41 26.49
N ILE A 429 -48.29 18.95 27.49
CA ILE A 429 -48.48 19.64 28.76
C ILE A 429 -47.66 18.97 29.88
N GLY A 430 -47.43 17.66 29.79
CA GLY A 430 -46.72 16.91 30.83
C GLY A 430 -46.73 15.40 30.61
N GLY A 431 -46.67 14.65 31.71
CA GLY A 431 -46.75 13.19 31.72
C GLY A 431 -45.60 12.51 32.45
N VAL A 432 -45.82 11.29 32.90
CA VAL A 432 -44.87 10.50 33.71
C VAL A 432 -43.54 10.28 32.98
N ASN A 433 -43.57 9.99 31.68
CA ASN A 433 -42.35 9.78 30.91
C ASN A 433 -41.62 11.09 30.61
N PHE A 434 -42.34 12.19 30.49
CA PHE A 434 -41.76 13.52 30.36
C PHE A 434 -41.03 13.95 31.64
N GLU A 435 -41.60 13.68 32.81
CA GLU A 435 -40.95 13.90 34.10
C GLU A 435 -39.69 13.04 34.27
N LYS A 436 -39.74 11.76 33.87
CA LYS A 436 -38.54 10.89 33.84
C LYS A 436 -37.42 11.48 32.96
N ARG A 437 -37.74 12.06 31.80
CA ARG A 437 -36.75 12.75 30.94
C ARG A 437 -36.11 13.94 31.67
N LYS A 438 -36.92 14.73 32.40
CA LYS A 438 -36.45 15.85 33.22
C LYS A 438 -35.55 15.40 34.38
N GLU A 439 -35.90 14.32 35.06
CA GLU A 439 -35.07 13.73 36.12
C GLU A 439 -33.75 13.19 35.58
N ASN A 440 -33.77 12.51 34.43
CA ASN A 440 -32.56 12.01 33.79
C ASN A 440 -31.61 13.16 33.43
N PHE A 441 -32.13 14.27 32.89
CA PHE A 441 -31.33 15.46 32.64
C PHE A 441 -30.70 16.03 33.91
N LYS A 442 -31.44 16.11 35.02
CA LYS A 442 -30.89 16.58 36.31
C LYS A 442 -29.74 15.68 36.78
N LYS A 443 -29.94 14.36 36.76
CA LYS A 443 -28.91 13.38 37.14
C LYS A 443 -27.65 13.51 36.28
N MET A 444 -27.81 13.60 34.96
CA MET A 444 -26.69 13.75 34.03
C MET A 444 -25.96 15.09 34.20
N LYS A 445 -26.71 16.18 34.50
CA LYS A 445 -26.14 17.50 34.81
C LYS A 445 -25.33 17.47 36.11
N GLU A 446 -25.84 16.84 37.15
CA GLU A 446 -25.13 16.68 38.43
C GLU A 446 -23.83 15.89 38.25
N LEU A 447 -23.87 14.80 37.48
CA LEU A 447 -22.68 14.04 37.10
C LEU A 447 -21.66 14.89 36.33
N ALA A 448 -22.11 15.72 35.38
CA ALA A 448 -21.23 16.61 34.64
C ALA A 448 -20.61 17.70 35.52
N ILE A 449 -21.33 18.22 36.52
CA ILE A 449 -20.79 19.16 37.51
C ILE A 449 -19.71 18.48 38.37
N ALA A 450 -19.98 17.25 38.83
CA ALA A 450 -19.02 16.47 39.60
C ALA A 450 -17.77 16.12 38.78
N LEU A 451 -17.92 15.84 37.47
CA LEU A 451 -16.80 15.63 36.56
C LEU A 451 -16.01 16.91 36.31
N ASN A 452 -16.69 18.05 36.17
CA ASN A 452 -16.02 19.34 36.00
C ASN A 452 -15.17 19.71 37.23
N ALA A 453 -15.65 19.40 38.44
CA ALA A 453 -14.88 19.56 39.68
C ALA A 453 -13.63 18.65 39.75
N LYS A 454 -13.63 17.52 39.03
CA LYS A 454 -12.51 16.59 38.91
C LYS A 454 -11.70 16.77 37.62
N ASN A 455 -11.76 17.95 37.01
CA ASN A 455 -11.06 18.27 35.76
C ASN A 455 -11.33 17.27 34.61
N TRP A 456 -12.54 16.70 34.56
CA TRP A 456 -12.94 15.73 33.54
C TRP A 456 -12.14 14.41 33.57
N ILE A 457 -11.59 14.07 34.73
CA ILE A 457 -10.86 12.82 34.95
C ILE A 457 -11.74 11.89 35.79
N LYS A 458 -11.98 10.68 35.27
CA LYS A 458 -12.75 9.65 35.96
C LYS A 458 -11.86 8.45 36.27
N GLU A 459 -11.98 7.92 37.47
CA GLU A 459 -11.37 6.63 37.83
C GLU A 459 -12.06 5.49 37.07
N LEU A 460 -11.27 4.51 36.63
CA LEU A 460 -11.79 3.35 35.94
C LEU A 460 -12.71 2.54 36.85
N SER A 461 -13.85 2.12 36.30
CA SER A 461 -14.75 1.16 36.95
C SER A 461 -14.09 -0.20 37.09
N LYS A 462 -14.60 -1.06 37.98
CA LYS A 462 -14.09 -2.43 38.14
C LYS A 462 -14.08 -3.22 36.82
N LYS A 463 -15.14 -3.07 36.01
CA LYS A 463 -15.24 -3.70 34.68
C LYS A 463 -14.17 -3.17 33.71
N GLU A 464 -13.97 -1.85 33.66
CA GLU A 464 -12.94 -1.24 32.80
C GLU A 464 -11.52 -1.66 33.22
N LYS A 465 -11.25 -1.78 34.54
CA LYS A 465 -9.97 -2.31 35.05
C LYS A 465 -9.76 -3.77 34.63
N GLU A 466 -10.78 -4.61 34.74
CA GLU A 466 -10.69 -6.01 34.29
C GLU A 466 -10.45 -6.13 32.78
N GLU A 467 -11.08 -5.28 31.98
CA GLU A 467 -10.88 -5.22 30.52
C GLU A 467 -9.46 -4.76 30.17
N GLN A 468 -8.97 -3.72 30.83
CA GLN A 468 -7.61 -3.22 30.69
C GLN A 468 -6.56 -4.27 31.08
N GLU A 469 -6.79 -5.05 32.14
CA GLU A 469 -5.90 -6.16 32.52
C GLU A 469 -5.88 -7.30 31.50
N ARG A 470 -7.03 -7.62 30.88
CA ARG A 470 -7.07 -8.58 29.77
C ARG A 470 -6.29 -8.05 28.57
N GLU A 471 -6.44 -6.77 28.25
CA GLU A 471 -5.72 -6.13 27.15
C GLU A 471 -4.21 -6.11 27.41
N LYS A 472 -3.77 -5.74 28.62
CA LYS A 472 -2.37 -5.81 29.04
C LYS A 472 -1.78 -7.21 28.87
N ARG A 473 -2.48 -8.26 29.30
CA ARG A 473 -2.04 -9.66 29.10
C ARG A 473 -1.92 -10.01 27.62
N SER A 474 -2.88 -9.57 26.80
CA SER A 474 -2.83 -9.78 25.35
C SER A 474 -1.62 -9.07 24.71
N ILE A 475 -1.35 -7.82 25.10
CA ILE A 475 -0.20 -7.05 24.62
C ILE A 475 1.11 -7.71 25.06
N GLN A 476 1.23 -8.15 26.31
CA GLN A 476 2.41 -8.86 26.79
C GLN A 476 2.69 -10.16 26.00
N ASN A 477 1.64 -10.92 25.67
CA ASN A 477 1.81 -12.12 24.84
C ASN A 477 2.30 -11.77 23.43
N ARG A 478 1.77 -10.70 22.83
CA ARG A 478 2.22 -10.21 21.51
C ARG A 478 3.66 -9.69 21.55
N LEU A 479 4.03 -8.96 22.61
CA LEU A 479 5.40 -8.49 22.82
C LEU A 479 6.38 -9.65 22.85
N LYS A 480 6.11 -10.70 23.62
CA LYS A 480 6.96 -11.90 23.66
C LYS A 480 7.15 -12.53 22.28
N ILE A 481 6.07 -12.67 21.50
CA ILE A 481 6.14 -13.23 20.14
C ILE A 481 7.02 -12.36 19.24
N HIS A 482 6.80 -11.04 19.23
CA HIS A 482 7.58 -10.12 18.40
C HIS A 482 9.04 -10.01 18.84
N GLU A 483 9.34 -10.08 20.15
CA GLU A 483 10.70 -10.12 20.68
C GLU A 483 11.44 -11.39 20.24
N ASP A 484 10.78 -12.55 20.28
CA ASP A 484 11.36 -13.82 19.82
C ASP A 484 11.61 -13.81 18.30
N GLU A 485 10.69 -13.25 17.51
CA GLU A 485 10.87 -13.09 16.07
C GLU A 485 11.96 -12.06 15.72
N HIS A 486 12.05 -10.95 16.47
CA HIS A 486 13.10 -9.96 16.34
C HIS A 486 14.47 -10.59 16.56
N LYS A 487 14.67 -11.34 17.66
CA LYS A 487 15.94 -12.01 17.97
C LYS A 487 16.38 -12.96 16.86
N LYS A 488 15.45 -13.73 16.28
CA LYS A 488 15.75 -14.62 15.16
C LYS A 488 16.19 -13.84 13.92
N ALA A 489 15.46 -12.78 13.56
CA ALA A 489 15.81 -11.94 12.41
C ALA A 489 17.18 -11.25 12.59
N GLU A 490 17.47 -10.79 13.82
CA GLU A 490 18.73 -10.17 14.19
C GLU A 490 19.92 -11.13 14.09
N GLN A 491 19.80 -12.35 14.65
CA GLN A 491 20.83 -13.39 14.55
C GLN A 491 21.19 -13.70 13.09
N VAL A 492 20.18 -13.81 12.23
CA VAL A 492 20.37 -14.04 10.80
C VAL A 492 21.11 -12.86 10.14
N TYR A 493 20.72 -11.63 10.45
CA TYR A 493 21.33 -10.43 9.90
C TYR A 493 22.81 -10.32 10.29
N GLU A 494 23.11 -10.40 11.59
CA GLU A 494 24.47 -10.30 12.13
C GLU A 494 25.42 -11.34 11.53
N PHE A 495 24.88 -12.51 11.18
CA PHE A 495 25.66 -13.57 10.59
C PHE A 495 25.87 -13.43 9.07
N LEU A 496 24.85 -13.02 8.32
CA LEU A 496 24.91 -12.95 6.85
C LEU A 496 25.60 -11.68 6.34
N GLU A 497 25.42 -10.54 7.01
CA GLU A 497 26.02 -9.27 6.60
C GLU A 497 27.56 -9.32 6.44
N PRO A 498 28.35 -9.87 7.40
CA PRO A 498 29.81 -9.97 7.23
C PRO A 498 30.21 -10.95 6.12
N LYS A 499 29.42 -12.00 5.90
CA LYS A 499 29.67 -12.98 4.82
C LYS A 499 29.43 -12.38 3.45
N LEU A 500 28.40 -11.55 3.31
CA LEU A 500 28.13 -10.82 2.08
C LEU A 500 29.33 -9.94 1.68
N LYS A 501 29.93 -9.23 2.66
CA LYS A 501 31.16 -8.45 2.44
C LYS A 501 32.31 -9.35 1.95
N LYS A 502 32.49 -10.53 2.55
CA LYS A 502 33.51 -11.52 2.12
C LYS A 502 33.27 -12.04 0.70
N ILE A 503 32.04 -12.40 0.35
CA ILE A 503 31.70 -12.88 -1.01
C ILE A 503 31.96 -11.77 -2.04
N LYS A 504 31.64 -10.51 -1.71
CA LYS A 504 31.94 -9.38 -2.60
C LYS A 504 33.43 -9.24 -2.88
N VAL A 505 34.28 -9.31 -1.85
CA VAL A 505 35.74 -9.27 -2.01
C VAL A 505 36.25 -10.40 -2.90
N ILE A 506 35.72 -11.62 -2.71
CA ILE A 506 36.03 -12.79 -3.54
C ILE A 506 35.63 -12.55 -5.01
N LEU A 507 34.43 -12.04 -5.26
CA LEU A 507 33.96 -11.71 -6.61
C LEU A 507 34.87 -10.69 -7.29
N ASP A 508 35.28 -9.65 -6.57
CA ASP A 508 36.18 -8.62 -7.08
C ASP A 508 37.57 -9.21 -7.42
N GLN A 509 38.06 -10.19 -6.63
CA GLN A 509 39.30 -10.91 -6.93
C GLN A 509 39.18 -11.75 -8.21
N PHE A 510 38.09 -12.49 -8.42
CA PHE A 510 37.85 -13.21 -9.67
C PHE A 510 37.77 -12.27 -10.89
N LYS A 511 37.15 -11.09 -10.73
CA LYS A 511 37.08 -10.07 -11.79
C LYS A 511 38.45 -9.49 -12.13
N ARG A 512 39.31 -9.27 -11.13
CA ARG A 512 40.72 -8.84 -11.35
C ARG A 512 41.53 -9.87 -12.15
N LEU A 513 41.17 -11.15 -12.11
CA LEU A 513 41.77 -12.21 -12.92
C LEU A 513 41.25 -12.25 -14.38
N ASN A 514 40.46 -11.25 -14.81
CA ASN A 514 39.86 -11.16 -16.15
C ASN A 514 38.93 -12.34 -16.52
N ILE A 515 38.28 -12.94 -15.53
CA ILE A 515 37.33 -14.04 -15.73
C ILE A 515 35.94 -13.47 -16.05
N LYS A 516 35.26 -14.04 -17.04
CA LYS A 516 33.90 -13.62 -17.45
C LYS A 516 32.86 -14.68 -17.07
N PRO A 517 31.75 -14.33 -16.41
CA PRO A 517 30.75 -15.31 -15.99
C PRO A 517 30.16 -16.07 -17.21
N SER A 518 29.80 -17.34 -17.00
CA SER A 518 29.12 -18.17 -18.00
C SER A 518 28.18 -19.15 -17.31
N PRO A 519 26.91 -19.26 -17.72
CA PRO A 519 25.97 -20.21 -17.13
C PRO A 519 26.23 -21.67 -17.56
N THR A 520 27.00 -21.87 -18.64
CA THR A 520 27.31 -23.19 -19.19
C THR A 520 28.06 -24.05 -18.18
N PHE A 521 27.46 -25.18 -17.78
CA PHE A 521 28.10 -26.14 -16.90
C PHE A 521 29.30 -26.81 -17.60
N PRO A 522 30.49 -26.84 -16.97
CA PRO A 522 31.69 -27.42 -17.57
C PRO A 522 31.72 -28.95 -17.41
N ASN A 523 31.69 -29.70 -18.51
CA ASN A 523 31.87 -31.16 -18.52
C ASN A 523 33.35 -31.55 -18.45
N SER A 524 34.11 -31.05 -17.48
CA SER A 524 35.55 -31.31 -17.38
C SER A 524 35.93 -32.23 -16.22
N MET A 525 37.02 -32.99 -16.40
CA MET A 525 37.58 -33.83 -15.34
C MET A 525 38.01 -33.02 -14.11
N THR A 526 38.41 -31.76 -14.29
CA THR A 526 38.79 -30.88 -13.17
C THR A 526 37.61 -30.59 -12.26
N PHE A 527 36.41 -30.46 -12.82
CA PHE A 527 35.18 -30.25 -12.04
C PHE A 527 34.76 -31.50 -11.26
N VAL A 528 35.00 -32.68 -11.83
CA VAL A 528 34.68 -33.98 -11.20
C VAL A 528 35.71 -34.38 -10.14
N GLN A 529 36.99 -34.10 -10.38
CA GLN A 529 38.09 -34.55 -9.50
C GLN A 529 38.43 -33.56 -8.40
N ASN A 530 38.15 -32.25 -8.57
CA ASN A 530 38.47 -31.25 -7.55
C ASN A 530 37.27 -31.05 -6.60
N PRO A 531 37.39 -31.45 -5.32
CA PRO A 531 36.28 -31.36 -4.36
C PRO A 531 35.79 -29.93 -4.17
N HIS A 532 36.65 -28.92 -4.34
CA HIS A 532 36.29 -27.52 -4.13
C HIS A 532 35.37 -26.99 -5.24
N TYR A 533 35.63 -27.35 -6.51
CA TYR A 533 34.76 -26.96 -7.63
C TYR A 533 33.39 -27.63 -7.51
N GLN A 534 33.39 -28.92 -7.17
CA GLN A 534 32.15 -29.68 -6.96
C GLN A 534 31.35 -29.16 -5.76
N ALA A 535 32.02 -28.80 -4.66
CA ALA A 535 31.37 -28.28 -3.46
C ALA A 535 30.66 -26.94 -3.69
N ILE A 536 31.17 -26.09 -4.59
CA ILE A 536 30.48 -24.84 -4.97
C ILE A 536 29.21 -25.14 -5.76
N HIS A 537 29.25 -26.12 -6.67
CA HIS A 537 28.06 -26.50 -7.44
C HIS A 537 26.99 -27.16 -6.58
N SER A 538 27.38 -28.13 -5.74
CA SER A 538 26.44 -28.77 -4.82
C SER A 538 25.89 -27.76 -3.81
N GLY A 539 26.74 -26.86 -3.30
CA GLY A 539 26.33 -25.74 -2.45
C GLY A 539 25.36 -24.80 -3.15
N TYR A 540 25.63 -24.39 -4.39
CA TYR A 540 24.72 -23.56 -5.18
C TYR A 540 23.36 -24.24 -5.38
N LYS A 541 23.34 -25.52 -5.74
CA LYS A 541 22.11 -26.30 -5.93
C LYS A 541 21.32 -26.43 -4.63
N ALA A 542 21.97 -26.79 -3.53
CA ALA A 542 21.32 -26.92 -2.23
C ALA A 542 20.83 -25.58 -1.68
N LEU A 543 21.55 -24.47 -1.91
CA LEU A 543 21.08 -23.13 -1.55
C LEU A 543 19.83 -22.75 -2.34
N ARG A 544 19.77 -23.11 -3.63
CA ARG A 544 18.62 -22.87 -4.50
C ARG A 544 17.40 -23.69 -4.07
N GLU A 545 17.60 -24.95 -3.69
CA GLU A 545 16.54 -25.80 -3.13
C GLU A 545 16.05 -25.26 -1.79
N LEU A 546 16.95 -24.88 -0.87
CA LEU A 546 16.58 -24.33 0.44
C LEU A 546 15.85 -22.97 0.35
N THR A 547 16.14 -22.19 -0.69
CA THR A 547 15.48 -20.90 -0.94
C THR A 547 14.26 -21.02 -1.86
N ASN A 548 13.86 -22.25 -2.22
CA ASN A 548 12.75 -22.55 -3.14
C ASN A 548 12.82 -21.75 -4.46
N LEU A 549 14.04 -21.49 -4.93
CA LEU A 549 14.38 -20.87 -6.21
C LEU A 549 14.73 -21.94 -7.25
N SER A 550 14.19 -23.15 -7.13
CA SER A 550 14.50 -24.33 -7.95
C SER A 550 14.23 -24.17 -9.44
N ASP A 551 13.54 -23.10 -9.87
CA ASP A 551 13.41 -22.69 -11.28
C ASP A 551 14.36 -21.53 -11.62
N ASP A 552 15.18 -21.70 -12.66
CA ASP A 552 16.10 -20.64 -13.12
C ASP A 552 15.32 -19.42 -13.61
N ASP A 553 14.15 -19.64 -14.20
CA ASP A 553 13.25 -18.60 -14.69
C ASP A 553 12.69 -17.72 -13.57
N LEU A 554 12.45 -18.26 -12.37
CA LEU A 554 11.97 -17.47 -11.23
C LEU A 554 13.05 -16.51 -10.75
N LEU A 555 14.29 -17.01 -10.63
CA LEU A 555 15.42 -16.19 -10.21
C LEU A 555 15.68 -15.11 -11.26
N LEU A 556 15.73 -15.44 -12.56
CA LEU A 556 15.88 -14.48 -13.65
C LEU A 556 14.77 -13.41 -13.65
N SER A 557 13.52 -13.82 -13.46
CA SER A 557 12.37 -12.90 -13.36
C SER A 557 12.51 -11.93 -12.18
N LEU A 558 13.03 -12.42 -11.04
CA LEU A 558 13.34 -11.58 -9.89
C LEU A 558 14.47 -10.60 -10.15
N GLU A 559 15.48 -10.99 -10.93
CA GLU A 559 16.54 -10.06 -11.36
C GLU A 559 15.97 -8.94 -12.23
N GLN A 560 15.06 -9.27 -13.14
CA GLN A 560 14.37 -8.28 -13.95
C GLN A 560 13.56 -7.31 -13.08
N VAL A 561 12.90 -7.79 -12.01
CA VAL A 561 12.20 -6.91 -11.07
C VAL A 561 13.17 -6.00 -10.32
N ASP A 562 14.34 -6.49 -9.92
CA ASP A 562 15.38 -5.69 -9.27
C ASP A 562 15.95 -4.60 -10.19
N GLU A 563 15.97 -4.83 -11.51
CA GLU A 563 16.39 -3.86 -12.52
C GLU A 563 15.34 -2.78 -12.82
N ILE A 564 14.08 -2.95 -12.36
CA ILE A 564 13.04 -1.93 -12.50
C ILE A 564 13.45 -0.68 -11.69
N GLY A 565 13.95 0.35 -12.38
CA GLY A 565 14.37 1.65 -11.82
C GLY A 565 13.45 2.83 -12.16
N LEU A 566 12.62 2.70 -13.20
CA LEU A 566 11.68 3.72 -13.66
C LEU A 566 10.26 3.22 -13.45
N ILE A 567 9.53 3.79 -12.48
CA ILE A 567 8.21 3.27 -12.14
C ILE A 567 7.10 4.26 -12.46
N ASN A 568 6.13 3.77 -13.24
CA ASN A 568 4.81 4.35 -13.35
C ASN A 568 4.14 4.31 -11.97
N MET A 569 3.99 5.46 -11.32
CA MET A 569 3.58 5.52 -9.91
C MET A 569 2.27 4.78 -9.60
N PRO A 570 1.18 4.98 -10.39
CA PRO A 570 -0.03 4.17 -10.27
C PRO A 570 0.22 2.66 -10.32
N LEU A 571 1.09 2.20 -11.21
CA LEU A 571 1.40 0.77 -11.37
C LEU A 571 2.19 0.22 -10.17
N LEU A 572 3.11 1.01 -9.60
CA LEU A 572 3.80 0.64 -8.35
C LEU A 572 2.81 0.43 -7.23
N TYR A 573 1.90 1.38 -7.08
CA TYR A 573 0.91 1.39 -6.02
C TYR A 573 -0.08 0.24 -6.15
N GLU A 574 -0.60 -0.02 -7.36
CA GLU A 574 -1.45 -1.18 -7.64
C GLU A 574 -0.75 -2.50 -7.25
N ARG A 575 0.51 -2.67 -7.67
CA ARG A 575 1.29 -3.87 -7.36
C ARG A 575 1.63 -4.00 -5.88
N TRP A 576 1.93 -2.90 -5.21
CA TRP A 576 2.17 -2.88 -3.77
C TRP A 576 0.92 -3.25 -2.98
N CYS A 577 -0.24 -2.69 -3.34
CA CYS A 577 -1.53 -3.06 -2.77
C CYS A 577 -1.83 -4.55 -2.97
N LEU A 578 -1.55 -5.11 -4.15
CA LEU A 578 -1.68 -6.55 -4.39
C LEU A 578 -0.83 -7.37 -3.41
N LEU A 579 0.43 -7.01 -3.20
CA LEU A 579 1.30 -7.69 -2.22
C LEU A 579 0.73 -7.60 -0.80
N GLN A 580 0.21 -6.44 -0.39
CA GLN A 580 -0.40 -6.30 0.94
C GLN A 580 -1.67 -7.14 1.10
N ILE A 581 -2.52 -7.22 0.07
CA ILE A 581 -3.72 -8.08 0.08
C ILE A 581 -3.30 -9.55 0.26
N ILE A 582 -2.31 -10.02 -0.50
CA ILE A 582 -1.80 -11.38 -0.39
C ILE A 582 -1.26 -11.63 1.03
N LYS A 583 -0.46 -10.70 1.59
CA LYS A 583 0.03 -10.79 2.96
C LYS A 583 -1.11 -10.94 3.97
N VAL A 584 -2.16 -10.12 3.87
CA VAL A 584 -3.32 -10.18 4.79
C VAL A 584 -4.09 -11.50 4.66
N LEU A 585 -4.38 -11.94 3.44
CA LEU A 585 -5.10 -13.20 3.19
C LEU A 585 -4.37 -14.39 3.81
N VAL A 586 -3.05 -14.37 3.73
CA VAL A 586 -2.24 -15.46 4.23
C VAL A 586 -1.98 -15.36 5.73
N GLN A 587 -1.53 -14.20 6.24
CA GLN A 587 -1.12 -14.04 7.63
C GLN A 587 -2.31 -14.01 8.59
N ASN A 588 -3.33 -13.22 8.27
CA ASN A 588 -4.45 -12.99 9.18
C ASN A 588 -5.57 -14.01 8.99
N TYR A 589 -5.72 -14.52 7.76
CA TYR A 589 -6.83 -15.38 7.38
C TYR A 589 -6.40 -16.80 6.95
N HIS A 590 -5.11 -17.12 6.96
CA HIS A 590 -4.58 -18.47 6.72
C HIS A 590 -5.07 -19.12 5.40
N TYR A 591 -5.19 -18.33 4.33
CA TYR A 591 -5.42 -18.86 2.99
C TYR A 591 -4.13 -19.44 2.39
N SER A 592 -4.23 -20.58 1.71
CA SER A 592 -3.15 -21.21 0.96
C SER A 592 -3.25 -20.84 -0.52
N PRO A 593 -2.19 -20.28 -1.14
CA PRO A 593 -2.18 -19.98 -2.57
C PRO A 593 -2.01 -21.25 -3.44
N SER A 594 -2.46 -21.17 -4.70
CA SER A 594 -2.25 -22.23 -5.72
C SER A 594 -0.78 -22.52 -6.01
N HIS A 595 -0.38 -23.74 -6.42
CA HIS A 595 1.03 -24.14 -6.54
C HIS A 595 1.92 -23.21 -7.41
N ASP A 596 1.37 -22.65 -8.50
CA ASP A 596 2.09 -21.77 -9.45
C ASP A 596 1.97 -20.27 -9.14
N TRP A 597 1.50 -19.90 -7.94
CA TRP A 597 1.21 -18.51 -7.58
C TRP A 597 2.42 -17.58 -7.75
N LYS A 598 3.65 -18.06 -7.50
CA LYS A 598 4.89 -17.27 -7.63
C LYS A 598 5.15 -16.83 -9.06
N ARG A 599 4.99 -17.74 -10.03
CA ARG A 599 5.17 -17.47 -11.46
C ARG A 599 4.15 -16.45 -11.94
N LYS A 600 2.88 -16.65 -11.56
CA LYS A 600 1.79 -15.72 -11.88
C LYS A 600 2.03 -14.33 -11.27
N LEU A 601 2.43 -14.26 -9.99
CA LEU A 601 2.72 -13.00 -9.33
C LEU A 601 3.88 -12.25 -9.99
N LEU A 602 4.98 -12.93 -10.31
CA LEU A 602 6.10 -12.32 -11.02
C LEU A 602 5.71 -11.86 -12.42
N LYS A 603 4.88 -12.63 -13.12
CA LYS A 603 4.36 -12.23 -14.42
C LYS A 603 3.45 -11.00 -14.33
N ILE A 604 2.60 -10.89 -13.32
CA ILE A 604 1.80 -9.67 -13.02
C ILE A 604 2.72 -8.49 -12.65
N ALA A 605 3.81 -8.74 -11.92
CA ALA A 605 4.78 -7.72 -11.54
C ALA A 605 5.68 -7.26 -12.69
N LEU A 606 5.96 -8.11 -13.68
CA LEU A 606 6.80 -7.79 -14.84
C LEU A 606 5.99 -7.28 -16.03
N THR A 607 4.82 -7.86 -16.28
CA THR A 607 3.97 -7.50 -17.42
C THR A 607 2.89 -6.49 -17.01
N ASN A 608 2.35 -5.74 -17.98
CA ASN A 608 1.16 -4.90 -17.78
C ASN A 608 -0.15 -5.70 -17.93
N ASN A 609 -0.08 -7.04 -18.01
CA ASN A 609 -1.25 -7.87 -18.26
C ASN A 609 -2.04 -8.08 -16.95
N ARG A 610 -3.24 -7.51 -16.90
CA ARG A 610 -4.22 -7.61 -15.81
C ARG A 610 -5.13 -8.86 -15.90
N ASN A 611 -4.77 -9.83 -16.73
CA ASN A 611 -5.65 -10.97 -17.06
C ASN A 611 -5.29 -12.25 -16.30
N GLU A 612 -4.24 -12.22 -15.46
CA GLU A 612 -3.83 -13.39 -14.67
C GLU A 612 -4.40 -13.31 -13.27
N SER A 613 -5.05 -14.39 -12.83
CA SER A 613 -5.66 -14.48 -11.53
C SER A 613 -4.89 -15.37 -10.57
N LEU A 614 -4.89 -14.96 -9.30
CA LEU A 614 -4.31 -15.70 -8.18
C LEU A 614 -5.43 -16.33 -7.35
N ASP A 615 -5.39 -17.66 -7.24
CA ASP A 615 -6.37 -18.44 -6.50
C ASP A 615 -5.85 -18.80 -5.09
N PHE A 616 -6.72 -18.62 -4.10
CA PHE A 616 -6.45 -18.82 -2.67
C PHE A 616 -7.53 -19.71 -2.05
N THR A 617 -7.14 -20.74 -1.30
CA THR A 617 -8.07 -21.65 -0.63
C THR A 617 -7.80 -21.71 0.87
N ASN A 618 -8.85 -21.59 1.68
CA ASN A 618 -8.75 -21.85 3.11
C ASN A 618 -9.53 -23.14 3.43
N ASN A 619 -8.80 -24.21 3.72
CA ASN A 619 -9.37 -25.53 4.01
C ASN A 619 -10.13 -25.57 5.35
N ASN A 620 -9.79 -24.69 6.30
CA ASN A 620 -10.44 -24.65 7.62
C ASN A 620 -11.84 -24.05 7.54
N VAL A 621 -12.05 -23.09 6.63
CA VAL A 621 -13.32 -22.36 6.45
C VAL A 621 -14.06 -22.82 5.18
N GLY A 622 -13.43 -23.62 4.32
CA GLY A 622 -14.00 -24.10 3.06
C GLY A 622 -14.25 -23.00 2.02
N ARG A 623 -13.50 -21.89 2.09
CA ARG A 623 -13.69 -20.72 1.22
C ARG A 623 -12.59 -20.61 0.17
N HIS A 624 -12.98 -20.14 -1.00
CA HIS A 624 -12.10 -19.87 -2.15
C HIS A 624 -12.15 -18.38 -2.50
N ILE A 625 -10.99 -17.76 -2.66
CA ILE A 625 -10.83 -16.36 -3.09
C ILE A 625 -10.01 -16.32 -4.36
N LYS A 626 -10.42 -15.47 -5.30
CA LYS A 626 -9.73 -15.24 -6.56
C LYS A 626 -9.42 -13.75 -6.72
N LEU A 627 -8.14 -13.41 -6.83
CA LEU A 627 -7.67 -12.06 -7.11
C LEU A 627 -7.39 -11.93 -8.61
N TRP A 628 -7.71 -10.76 -9.18
CA TRP A 628 -7.48 -10.42 -10.59
C TRP A 628 -6.56 -9.20 -10.70
#